data_AF-A0A850MNY3-F1
#
_entry.id   AF-A0A850MNY3-F1
#
_cell.length_a   1.000
_cell.length_b   1.000
_cell.length_c   1.000
_cell.angle_alpha   90.00
_cell.angle_beta   90.00
_cell.angle_gamma   90.00
#
_symmetry.space_group_name_H-M   'P 1'
#
loop_
_entity.id
_entity.type
_entity.pdbx_description
1 polymer ?
#
loop_
_entity_poly.entity_id
_entity_poly.type
_entity_poly.pdbx_seq_one_letter_code
_entity_poly.pdbx_strand_id
1 'polypeptide(L)'
;MGEEAYNNSVKADIIPIINAELQMNEERLFSLSIKVLNEIFNVLQLKVISKERLREIISRHSTSDAILNAIMKEPRSIPRISTPEVTPSPVEVPEVSPSPVDVPGVPTSYRGLSSESLFSQDSIKGDIIPVIQNLIDVDSEKLFSLSVDTLNKLFGLLESGTISNSEVESIINSSTDPADLQSRIQARLSTTTPTTDNFKEDLITGILFNIPESSRDKIELKVREITDINKLTELSQLDLPELQSLLGIEAPIPKPYDEGADIRAGILAQLPPSLRGVISDRLKAIDDLDQLYRLSQMNYVQIQQTLGLAPQSVREVPAEFANPVDTASRSSDNRTTPSTPSPSPEPTPNERPPQSTRLQAQLQQRREKNKSNVQIIQKLAEKIWKVKISEGESQKPEAAELLEKIEILQRAHPERVEKIVDHLKRTNDKNRFKALFDWYVFSHRIEEIETYVEHWQGQVQGIGGFRAAINVSRFDPIVRHLPTKEIQSINSQAKKALERVHSSDLNVRASGVEDIKQISNYLLRKAR
;
A
#
# COMPACT_ATOMS: atom_id res chain seq x y z
N MET A 1 -8.32 -2.64 33.74
CA MET A 1 -8.37 -1.19 34.05
C MET A 1 -9.81 -0.75 33.78
N GLY A 2 -10.50 -0.08 34.70
CA GLY A 2 -11.91 0.30 34.50
C GLY A 2 -12.06 1.39 33.44
N GLU A 3 -13.23 1.48 32.79
CA GLU A 3 -13.55 2.46 31.73
C GLU A 3 -13.29 3.91 32.20
N GLU A 4 -13.59 4.21 33.46
CA GLU A 4 -13.33 5.52 34.08
C GLU A 4 -11.82 5.82 34.23
N ALA A 5 -11.01 4.82 34.55
CA ALA A 5 -9.56 4.97 34.65
C ALA A 5 -8.90 5.15 33.27
N TYR A 6 -9.40 4.45 32.25
CA TYR A 6 -8.98 4.64 30.87
C TYR A 6 -9.34 6.05 30.38
N ASN A 7 -10.56 6.50 30.64
CA ASN A 7 -11.05 7.81 30.23
C ASN A 7 -10.26 8.95 30.88
N ASN A 8 -9.91 8.80 32.16
CA ASN A 8 -9.08 9.78 32.87
C ASN A 8 -7.63 9.80 32.35
N SER A 9 -7.08 8.66 31.96
CA SER A 9 -5.75 8.58 31.34
C SER A 9 -5.71 9.35 30.00
N VAL A 10 -6.65 9.08 29.10
CA VAL A 10 -6.72 9.75 27.79
C VAL A 10 -6.94 11.27 27.94
N LYS A 11 -7.79 11.67 28.90
CA LYS A 11 -8.00 13.09 29.20
C LYS A 11 -6.74 13.78 29.73
N ALA A 12 -5.96 13.09 30.57
CA ALA A 12 -4.71 13.63 31.11
C ALA A 12 -3.66 13.91 30.02
N ASP A 13 -3.64 13.12 28.94
CA ASP A 13 -2.69 13.30 27.85
C ASP A 13 -3.10 14.43 26.88
N ILE A 14 -4.41 14.58 26.62
CA ILE A 14 -4.92 15.45 25.55
C ILE A 14 -5.25 16.86 26.05
N ILE A 15 -5.80 17.00 27.26
CA ILE A 15 -6.25 18.29 27.81
C ILE A 15 -5.11 19.31 27.94
N PRO A 16 -3.89 18.96 28.41
CA PRO A 16 -2.79 19.93 28.50
C PRO A 16 -2.41 20.50 27.13
N ILE A 17 -2.50 19.70 26.06
CA ILE A 17 -2.15 20.13 24.70
C ILE A 17 -3.22 21.08 24.15
N ILE A 18 -4.49 20.74 24.33
CA ILE A 18 -5.61 21.62 23.94
C ILE A 18 -5.57 22.91 24.75
N ASN A 19 -5.31 22.83 26.06
CA ASN A 19 -5.22 24.00 26.93
C ASN A 19 -4.04 24.90 26.55
N ALA A 20 -2.85 24.34 26.30
CA ALA A 20 -1.68 25.10 25.88
C ALA A 20 -1.95 25.93 24.61
N GLU A 21 -2.74 25.39 23.67
CA GLU A 21 -3.02 26.05 22.40
C GLU A 21 -4.26 26.96 22.40
N LEU A 22 -5.29 26.60 23.15
CA LEU A 22 -6.54 27.36 23.20
C LEU A 22 -6.67 28.26 24.43
N GLN A 23 -5.77 28.15 25.42
CA GLN A 23 -5.78 28.90 26.68
C GLN A 23 -7.16 28.84 27.36
N MET A 24 -7.74 27.63 27.48
CA MET A 24 -9.09 27.40 27.99
C MET A 24 -9.06 26.81 29.40
N ASN A 25 -10.08 27.09 30.20
CA ASN A 25 -10.19 26.49 31.54
C ASN A 25 -10.21 24.95 31.45
N GLU A 26 -9.26 24.29 32.13
CA GLU A 26 -9.12 22.84 32.16
C GLU A 26 -10.38 22.15 32.68
N GLU A 27 -11.09 22.72 33.66
CA GLU A 27 -12.35 22.17 34.17
C GLU A 27 -13.41 22.06 33.08
N ARG A 28 -13.42 23.02 32.15
CA ARG A 28 -14.33 23.04 31.01
C ARG A 28 -13.93 22.05 29.92
N LEU A 29 -12.64 21.76 29.77
CA LEU A 29 -12.16 20.71 28.87
C LEU A 29 -12.41 19.31 29.47
N PHE A 30 -12.25 19.16 30.79
CA PHE A 30 -12.52 17.92 31.50
C PHE A 30 -13.99 17.51 31.47
N SER A 31 -14.93 18.46 31.35
CA SER A 31 -16.36 18.16 31.21
C SER A 31 -16.76 17.72 29.79
N LEU A 32 -15.87 17.83 28.79
CA LEU A 32 -16.12 17.31 27.45
C LEU A 32 -15.96 15.79 27.39
N SER A 33 -16.71 15.16 26.48
CA SER A 33 -16.49 13.75 26.15
C SER A 33 -15.13 13.55 25.45
N ILE A 34 -14.56 12.34 25.57
CA ILE A 34 -13.28 12.01 24.91
C ILE A 34 -13.39 12.13 23.39
N LYS A 35 -14.54 11.75 22.82
CA LYS A 35 -14.81 11.90 21.39
C LYS A 35 -14.66 13.37 20.94
N VAL A 36 -15.20 14.31 21.71
CA VAL A 36 -15.06 15.75 21.43
C VAL A 36 -13.64 16.24 21.62
N LEU A 37 -12.94 15.79 22.68
CA LEU A 37 -11.55 16.17 22.91
C LEU A 37 -10.61 15.69 21.80
N ASN A 38 -10.79 14.45 21.33
CA ASN A 38 -10.04 13.89 20.20
C ASN A 38 -10.30 14.70 18.92
N GLU A 39 -11.55 15.07 18.65
CA GLU A 39 -11.88 15.85 17.46
C GLU A 39 -11.27 17.25 17.51
N ILE A 40 -11.33 17.93 18.66
CA ILE A 40 -10.66 19.23 18.87
C ILE A 40 -9.14 19.09 18.66
N PHE A 41 -8.54 18.04 19.22
CA PHE A 41 -7.11 17.75 19.06
C PHE A 41 -6.72 17.53 17.59
N ASN A 42 -7.50 16.75 16.86
CA ASN A 42 -7.28 16.48 15.44
C ASN A 42 -7.40 17.75 14.59
N VAL A 43 -8.41 18.60 14.85
CA VAL A 43 -8.57 19.89 14.16
C VAL A 43 -7.37 20.82 14.42
N LEU A 44 -6.84 20.83 15.64
CA LEU A 44 -5.65 21.60 15.99
C LEU A 44 -4.40 21.09 15.27
N GLN A 45 -4.19 19.77 15.21
CA GLN A 45 -3.04 19.16 14.51
C GLN A 45 -3.08 19.44 13.01
N LEU A 46 -4.25 19.33 12.40
CA LEU A 46 -4.44 19.55 10.96
C LEU A 46 -4.50 21.04 10.58
N LYS A 47 -4.56 21.96 11.55
CA LYS A 47 -4.68 23.42 11.36
C LYS A 47 -5.83 23.82 10.42
N VAL A 48 -6.92 23.05 10.45
CA VAL A 48 -8.06 23.24 9.54
C VAL A 48 -8.95 24.41 9.96
N ILE A 49 -9.00 24.71 11.26
CA ILE A 49 -9.78 25.81 11.85
C ILE A 49 -8.82 26.70 12.66
N SER A 50 -9.01 28.02 12.61
CA SER A 50 -8.20 28.94 13.42
C SER A 50 -8.46 28.75 14.91
N LYS A 51 -7.42 28.99 15.74
CA LYS A 51 -7.49 28.79 17.20
C LYS A 51 -8.59 29.64 17.84
N GLU A 52 -8.73 30.89 17.40
CA GLU A 52 -9.75 31.85 17.86
C GLU A 52 -11.16 31.36 17.54
N ARG A 53 -11.36 30.78 16.35
CA ARG A 53 -12.66 30.26 15.92
C ARG A 53 -13.04 28.99 16.68
N LEU A 54 -12.07 28.11 16.93
CA LEU A 54 -12.29 26.91 17.72
C LEU A 54 -12.64 27.25 19.17
N ARG A 55 -11.97 28.25 19.78
CA ARG A 55 -12.34 28.79 21.11
C ARG A 55 -13.78 29.30 21.10
N GLU A 56 -14.19 30.02 20.06
CA GLU A 56 -15.53 30.55 19.93
C GLU A 56 -16.60 29.45 19.84
N ILE A 57 -16.36 28.40 19.04
CA ILE A 57 -17.27 27.25 18.92
C ILE A 57 -17.45 26.57 20.28
N ILE A 58 -16.35 26.24 20.97
CA ILE A 58 -16.41 25.59 22.29
C ILE A 58 -17.06 26.53 23.32
N SER A 59 -16.88 27.84 23.19
CA SER A 59 -17.47 28.82 24.10
C SER A 59 -18.99 28.95 23.93
N ARG A 60 -19.50 28.87 22.69
CA ARG A 60 -20.92 29.04 22.34
C ARG A 60 -21.77 27.80 22.63
N HIS A 61 -21.17 26.62 22.72
CA HIS A 61 -21.88 25.36 22.85
C HIS A 61 -21.60 24.75 24.24
N SER A 62 -22.66 24.40 24.96
CA SER A 62 -22.57 23.84 26.32
C SER A 62 -22.61 22.30 26.35
N THR A 63 -22.92 21.65 25.22
CA THR A 63 -23.05 20.20 25.12
C THR A 63 -22.06 19.60 24.11
N SER A 64 -21.57 18.39 24.43
CA SER A 64 -20.59 17.67 23.60
C SER A 64 -21.08 17.48 22.15
N ASP A 65 -22.34 17.10 21.96
CA ASP A 65 -22.89 16.82 20.62
C ASP A 65 -23.05 18.07 19.77
N ALA A 66 -23.35 19.21 20.39
CA ALA A 66 -23.49 20.47 19.66
C ALA A 66 -22.13 21.02 19.23
N ILE A 67 -21.07 20.81 20.03
CA ILE A 67 -19.69 21.11 19.66
C ILE A 67 -19.26 20.24 18.48
N LEU A 68 -19.50 18.93 18.56
CA LEU A 68 -19.10 17.99 17.51
C LEU A 68 -19.78 18.33 16.17
N ASN A 69 -21.09 18.56 16.21
CA ASN A 69 -21.86 18.95 15.03
C ASN A 69 -21.40 20.28 14.43
N ALA A 70 -20.99 21.25 15.26
CA ALA A 70 -20.47 22.53 14.78
C ALA A 70 -19.10 22.37 14.11
N ILE A 71 -18.21 21.54 14.68
CA ILE A 71 -16.90 21.23 14.09
C ILE A 71 -17.05 20.50 12.75
N MET A 72 -17.99 19.54 12.67
CA MET A 72 -18.19 18.71 11.46
C MET A 72 -18.93 19.42 10.32
N LYS A 73 -19.77 20.42 10.61
CA LYS A 73 -20.55 21.15 9.60
C LYS A 73 -19.79 22.32 8.97
N GLU A 74 -18.68 22.77 9.54
CA GLU A 74 -17.93 23.87 8.94
C GLU A 74 -17.11 23.38 7.72
N PRO A 75 -17.24 24.04 6.56
CA PRO A 75 -16.54 23.63 5.35
C PRO A 75 -15.02 23.83 5.54
N ARG A 76 -14.26 22.79 5.17
CA ARG A 76 -12.79 22.80 5.03
C ARG A 76 -12.37 23.94 4.10
N SER A 77 -12.20 25.14 4.64
CA SER A 77 -11.88 26.33 3.87
C SER A 77 -10.40 26.65 4.06
N ILE A 78 -9.65 26.41 2.99
CA ILE A 78 -8.24 26.80 2.86
C ILE A 78 -8.18 28.34 2.93
N PRO A 79 -7.25 28.96 3.68
CA PRO A 79 -7.19 30.41 3.76
C PRO A 79 -6.77 31.00 2.41
N ARG A 80 -7.68 31.76 1.78
CA ARG A 80 -7.38 32.62 0.64
C ARG A 80 -6.69 33.88 1.17
N ILE A 81 -5.44 34.09 0.77
CA ILE A 81 -4.71 35.33 1.02
C ILE A 81 -5.35 36.43 0.17
N SER A 82 -5.96 37.43 0.81
CA SER A 82 -6.53 38.61 0.15
C SER A 82 -5.41 39.62 -0.18
N THR A 83 -5.24 39.94 -1.45
CA THR A 83 -4.54 41.16 -1.92
C THR A 83 -5.46 42.38 -1.81
N PRO A 84 -4.96 43.57 -1.47
CA PRO A 84 -5.78 44.77 -1.36
C PRO A 84 -6.13 45.36 -2.73
N GLU A 85 -7.40 45.73 -2.83
CA GLU A 85 -8.10 46.33 -3.96
C GLU A 85 -7.80 47.84 -4.01
N VAL A 86 -7.35 48.35 -5.16
CA VAL A 86 -7.22 49.79 -5.44
C VAL A 86 -8.30 50.17 -6.44
N THR A 87 -9.21 51.03 -6.00
CA THR A 87 -10.27 51.68 -6.79
C THR A 87 -9.69 52.71 -7.76
N PRO A 88 -10.31 52.88 -8.94
CA PRO A 88 -10.29 54.17 -9.62
C PRO A 88 -11.70 54.71 -9.85
N SER A 89 -11.85 56.02 -9.63
CA SER A 89 -13.01 56.84 -10.00
C SER A 89 -12.91 57.34 -11.46
N PRO A 90 -14.03 57.78 -12.07
CA PRO A 90 -14.21 57.90 -13.51
C PRO A 90 -14.02 59.34 -14.04
N VAL A 91 -13.69 59.48 -15.34
CA VAL A 91 -13.83 60.75 -16.09
C VAL A 91 -14.36 60.44 -17.50
N GLU A 92 -15.38 61.19 -17.90
CA GLU A 92 -16.09 61.18 -19.18
C GLU A 92 -15.34 61.94 -20.31
N VAL A 93 -15.36 61.38 -21.54
CA VAL A 93 -15.77 61.93 -22.89
C VAL A 93 -15.14 63.27 -23.36
N PRO A 94 -14.82 63.57 -24.68
CA PRO A 94 -15.48 63.12 -25.93
C PRO A 94 -14.63 62.72 -27.16
N GLU A 95 -15.37 62.15 -28.12
CA GLU A 95 -15.21 62.04 -29.58
C GLU A 95 -14.23 63.01 -30.27
N VAL A 96 -13.49 62.51 -31.28
CA VAL A 96 -13.46 63.02 -32.67
C VAL A 96 -12.80 61.95 -33.58
N SER A 97 -13.52 61.51 -34.62
CA SER A 97 -12.99 60.87 -35.85
C SER A 97 -12.48 61.95 -36.82
N PRO A 98 -11.42 61.73 -37.62
CA PRO A 98 -11.61 61.06 -38.92
C PRO A 98 -10.43 60.19 -39.41
N SER A 99 -10.75 59.18 -40.22
CA SER A 99 -9.84 58.43 -41.11
C SER A 99 -9.44 59.28 -42.35
N PRO A 100 -8.77 58.76 -43.40
CA PRO A 100 -7.90 57.56 -43.55
C PRO A 100 -6.58 57.86 -44.30
N VAL A 101 -5.54 57.01 -44.17
CA VAL A 101 -4.53 56.83 -45.24
C VAL A 101 -4.07 55.36 -45.26
N ASP A 102 -4.20 54.74 -46.42
CA ASP A 102 -3.72 53.41 -46.80
C ASP A 102 -2.18 53.29 -46.73
N VAL A 103 -1.67 52.08 -46.46
CA VAL A 103 -0.61 51.36 -47.22
C VAL A 103 -0.22 50.07 -46.46
N PRO A 104 0.14 48.98 -47.17
CA PRO A 104 -0.18 47.61 -46.77
C PRO A 104 1.00 46.78 -46.26
N GLY A 105 0.66 45.72 -45.51
CA GLY A 105 1.33 44.43 -45.65
C GLY A 105 2.50 44.11 -44.70
N VAL A 106 2.19 43.73 -43.45
CA VAL A 106 2.89 42.67 -42.70
C VAL A 106 1.89 42.06 -41.67
N PRO A 107 1.65 40.74 -41.63
CA PRO A 107 0.72 40.16 -40.67
C PRO A 107 1.41 39.91 -39.32
N THR A 108 1.07 40.69 -38.31
CA THR A 108 1.30 40.35 -36.89
C THR A 108 0.06 39.61 -36.38
N SER A 109 0.18 38.30 -36.19
CA SER A 109 -0.78 37.48 -35.45
C SER A 109 -0.05 36.81 -34.29
N TYR A 110 0.07 37.50 -33.16
CA TYR A 110 0.22 36.84 -31.87
C TYR A 110 -1.15 36.80 -31.22
N ARG A 111 -1.86 35.70 -31.48
CA ARG A 111 -3.18 35.37 -30.92
C ARG A 111 -2.98 34.26 -29.90
N GLY A 112 -3.36 34.54 -28.66
CA GLY A 112 -3.74 33.61 -27.59
C GLY A 112 -3.01 32.26 -27.51
N LEU A 113 -2.02 32.18 -26.61
CA LEU A 113 -1.69 30.91 -25.96
C LEU A 113 -2.87 30.55 -25.07
N SER A 114 -3.74 29.68 -25.60
CA SER A 114 -4.62 28.87 -24.80
C SER A 114 -3.75 27.93 -23.96
N SER A 115 -4.11 27.78 -22.70
CA SER A 115 -3.54 26.80 -21.78
C SER A 115 -3.73 25.40 -22.37
N GLU A 116 -2.68 24.84 -22.95
CA GLU A 116 -2.61 23.42 -23.29
C GLU A 116 -2.78 22.58 -22.01
N SER A 117 -3.77 21.70 -22.03
CA SER A 117 -3.96 20.63 -21.05
C SER A 117 -2.70 19.76 -21.03
N LEU A 118 -1.95 19.82 -19.93
CA LEU A 118 -0.67 19.11 -19.70
C LEU A 118 -0.78 17.58 -19.61
N PHE A 119 -1.96 17.01 -19.84
CA PHE A 119 -2.15 15.59 -20.11
C PHE A 119 -2.71 15.45 -21.52
N SER A 120 -1.86 15.06 -22.46
CA SER A 120 -2.34 14.64 -23.77
C SER A 120 -3.18 13.37 -23.56
N GLN A 121 -4.39 13.34 -24.12
CA GLN A 121 -5.23 12.15 -24.08
C GLN A 121 -4.47 10.91 -24.61
N ASP A 122 -3.50 11.13 -25.49
CA ASP A 122 -2.62 10.10 -26.04
C ASP A 122 -1.70 9.46 -25.00
N SER A 123 -1.27 10.20 -23.96
CA SER A 123 -0.49 9.64 -22.85
C SER A 123 -1.34 8.66 -22.03
N ILE A 124 -2.58 9.04 -21.73
CA ILE A 124 -3.50 8.20 -20.94
C ILE A 124 -3.92 6.96 -21.75
N LYS A 125 -4.15 7.12 -23.05
CA LYS A 125 -4.41 5.99 -23.96
C LYS A 125 -3.22 5.05 -24.06
N GLY A 126 -2.00 5.58 -24.09
CA GLY A 126 -0.76 4.80 -24.08
C GLY A 126 -0.60 3.86 -22.88
N ASP A 127 -1.22 4.19 -21.76
CA ASP A 127 -1.20 3.36 -20.54
C ASP A 127 -2.34 2.34 -20.50
N ILE A 128 -3.54 2.68 -20.96
CA ILE A 128 -4.74 1.82 -20.87
C ILE A 128 -4.78 0.77 -22.00
N ILE A 129 -4.36 1.14 -23.21
CA ILE A 129 -4.49 0.28 -24.40
C ILE A 129 -3.72 -1.04 -24.26
N PRO A 130 -2.45 -1.07 -23.82
CA PRO A 130 -1.72 -2.32 -23.63
C PRO A 130 -2.39 -3.25 -22.61
N VAL A 131 -3.07 -2.70 -21.60
CA VAL A 131 -3.79 -3.49 -20.59
C VAL A 131 -5.02 -4.15 -21.20
N ILE A 132 -5.80 -3.41 -22.00
CA ILE A 132 -6.94 -3.96 -22.72
C ILE A 132 -6.48 -5.02 -23.73
N GLN A 133 -5.38 -4.80 -24.44
CA GLN A 133 -4.83 -5.78 -25.40
C GLN A 133 -4.33 -7.09 -24.75
N ASN A 134 -4.00 -7.07 -23.46
CA ASN A 134 -3.69 -8.31 -22.73
C ASN A 134 -4.95 -9.11 -22.36
N LEU A 135 -6.12 -8.47 -22.38
CA LEU A 135 -7.41 -9.09 -22.08
C LEU A 135 -8.13 -9.55 -23.35
N ILE A 136 -7.97 -8.83 -24.47
CA ILE A 136 -8.65 -9.10 -25.74
C ILE A 136 -7.69 -8.97 -26.93
N ASP A 137 -7.82 -9.85 -27.93
CA ASP A 137 -6.97 -9.83 -29.13
C ASP A 137 -7.48 -8.81 -30.16
N VAL A 138 -7.09 -7.54 -29.97
CA VAL A 138 -7.58 -6.40 -30.75
C VAL A 138 -6.44 -5.45 -31.14
N ASP A 139 -6.52 -4.94 -32.36
CA ASP A 139 -5.58 -3.94 -32.89
C ASP A 139 -5.58 -2.65 -32.06
N SER A 140 -4.38 -2.22 -31.67
CA SER A 140 -4.14 -0.97 -30.95
C SER A 140 -4.72 0.24 -31.68
N GLU A 141 -4.69 0.28 -33.02
CA GLU A 141 -5.20 1.44 -33.78
C GLU A 141 -6.70 1.66 -33.55
N LYS A 142 -7.46 0.56 -33.44
CA LYS A 142 -8.90 0.61 -33.15
C LYS A 142 -9.17 1.09 -31.73
N LEU A 143 -8.37 0.66 -30.76
CA LEU A 143 -8.47 1.10 -29.37
C LEU A 143 -8.04 2.58 -29.23
N PHE A 144 -7.03 3.03 -29.97
CA PHE A 144 -6.60 4.43 -29.99
C PHE A 144 -7.67 5.37 -30.53
N SER A 145 -8.55 4.88 -31.42
CA SER A 145 -9.67 5.66 -31.95
C SER A 145 -10.79 5.91 -30.93
N LEU A 146 -10.82 5.18 -29.81
CA LEU A 146 -11.79 5.36 -28.73
C LEU A 146 -11.45 6.53 -27.82
N SER A 147 -12.46 7.15 -27.20
CA SER A 147 -12.22 8.14 -26.14
C SER A 147 -11.67 7.47 -24.87
N VAL A 148 -10.92 8.23 -24.07
CA VAL A 148 -10.38 7.76 -22.78
C VAL A 148 -11.50 7.26 -21.86
N ASP A 149 -12.64 7.96 -21.81
CA ASP A 149 -13.80 7.55 -21.02
C ASP A 149 -14.38 6.21 -21.50
N THR A 150 -14.38 5.96 -22.81
CA THR A 150 -14.84 4.69 -23.37
C THR A 150 -13.88 3.57 -23.03
N LEU A 151 -12.56 3.82 -23.12
CA LEU A 151 -11.53 2.84 -22.75
C LEU A 151 -11.57 2.48 -21.26
N ASN A 152 -11.75 3.47 -20.37
CA ASN A 152 -11.88 3.22 -18.93
C ASN A 152 -13.12 2.39 -18.59
N LYS A 153 -14.27 2.69 -19.21
CA LYS A 153 -15.49 1.90 -19.01
C LYS A 153 -15.35 0.49 -19.56
N LEU A 154 -14.71 0.35 -20.73
CA LEU A 154 -14.45 -0.95 -21.34
C LEU A 154 -13.54 -1.80 -20.45
N PHE A 155 -12.46 -1.22 -19.93
CA PHE A 155 -11.55 -1.88 -19.01
C PHE A 155 -12.26 -2.39 -17.76
N GLY A 156 -13.06 -1.54 -17.09
CA GLY A 156 -13.79 -1.96 -15.88
C GLY A 156 -14.81 -3.09 -16.13
N LEU A 157 -15.42 -3.15 -17.33
CA LEU A 157 -16.35 -4.25 -17.66
C LEU A 157 -15.65 -5.55 -18.03
N LEU A 158 -14.47 -5.47 -18.66
CA LEU A 158 -13.62 -6.63 -18.92
C LEU A 158 -13.04 -7.19 -17.61
N GLU A 159 -12.60 -6.32 -16.70
CA GLU A 159 -12.07 -6.71 -15.38
C GLU A 159 -13.15 -7.36 -14.51
N SER A 160 -14.37 -6.82 -14.52
CA SER A 160 -15.50 -7.41 -13.78
C SER A 160 -16.13 -8.63 -14.44
N GLY A 161 -15.68 -9.02 -15.64
CA GLY A 161 -16.27 -10.12 -16.42
C GLY A 161 -17.72 -9.87 -16.86
N THR A 162 -18.19 -8.63 -16.77
CA THR A 162 -19.58 -8.25 -17.10
C THR A 162 -19.85 -8.37 -18.61
N ILE A 163 -18.81 -8.18 -19.43
CA ILE A 163 -18.84 -8.46 -20.87
C ILE A 163 -17.75 -9.50 -21.16
N SER A 164 -18.07 -10.52 -21.95
CA SER A 164 -17.08 -11.51 -22.36
C SER A 164 -16.05 -10.92 -23.33
N ASN A 165 -14.80 -11.37 -23.21
CA ASN A 165 -13.70 -10.96 -24.09
C ASN A 165 -14.06 -11.12 -25.58
N SER A 166 -14.65 -12.27 -25.95
CA SER A 166 -15.10 -12.57 -27.31
C SER A 166 -16.18 -11.62 -27.84
N GLU A 167 -17.04 -11.10 -26.96
CA GLU A 167 -18.10 -10.16 -27.33
C GLU A 167 -17.52 -8.77 -27.62
N VAL A 168 -16.58 -8.32 -26.79
CA VAL A 168 -15.86 -7.06 -27.03
C VAL A 168 -15.02 -7.14 -28.30
N GLU A 169 -14.30 -8.24 -28.50
CA GLU A 169 -13.55 -8.52 -29.73
C GLU A 169 -14.46 -8.49 -30.95
N SER A 170 -15.64 -9.13 -30.88
CA SER A 170 -16.62 -9.10 -31.97
C SER A 170 -17.11 -7.68 -32.26
N ILE A 171 -17.38 -6.85 -31.24
CA ILE A 171 -17.84 -5.48 -31.43
C ILE A 171 -16.75 -4.65 -32.12
N ILE A 172 -15.50 -4.73 -31.63
CA ILE A 172 -14.39 -3.95 -32.16
C ILE A 172 -13.98 -4.44 -33.56
N ASN A 173 -14.08 -5.74 -33.84
CA ASN A 173 -13.77 -6.29 -35.15
C ASN A 173 -14.89 -6.13 -36.17
N SER A 174 -16.13 -5.85 -35.73
CA SER A 174 -17.28 -5.65 -36.61
C SER A 174 -17.33 -4.31 -37.35
N SER A 175 -16.49 -3.34 -36.97
CA SER A 175 -16.48 -2.01 -37.58
C SER A 175 -15.06 -1.48 -37.79
N THR A 176 -14.86 -0.79 -38.91
CA THR A 176 -13.63 -0.05 -39.23
C THR A 176 -13.80 1.46 -39.04
N ASP A 177 -15.02 1.93 -38.79
CA ASP A 177 -15.32 3.34 -38.54
C ASP A 177 -15.25 3.62 -37.02
N PRO A 178 -14.35 4.50 -36.55
CA PRO A 178 -14.24 4.90 -35.15
C PRO A 178 -15.55 5.38 -34.52
N ALA A 179 -16.38 6.11 -35.29
CA ALA A 179 -17.63 6.66 -34.78
C ALA A 179 -18.69 5.58 -34.55
N ASP A 180 -18.79 4.60 -35.46
CA ASP A 180 -19.65 3.43 -35.32
C ASP A 180 -19.15 2.51 -34.19
N LEU A 181 -17.84 2.29 -34.09
CA LEU A 181 -17.22 1.49 -33.03
C LEU A 181 -17.49 2.10 -31.65
N GLN A 182 -17.28 3.40 -31.50
CA GLN A 182 -17.62 4.12 -30.27
C GLN A 182 -19.11 4.02 -29.94
N SER A 183 -19.99 4.18 -30.94
CA SER A 183 -21.44 4.10 -30.75
C SER A 183 -21.90 2.70 -30.34
N ARG A 184 -21.34 1.64 -30.92
CA ARG A 184 -21.66 0.24 -30.58
C ARG A 184 -21.18 -0.15 -29.18
N ILE A 185 -19.94 0.24 -28.84
CA ILE A 185 -19.44 0.04 -27.49
C ILE A 185 -20.32 0.81 -26.52
N GLN A 186 -20.60 2.09 -26.76
CA GLN A 186 -21.40 2.89 -25.84
C GLN A 186 -22.86 2.41 -25.72
N ALA A 187 -23.47 1.94 -26.81
CA ALA A 187 -24.76 1.28 -26.79
C ALA A 187 -24.70 0.00 -25.92
N ARG A 188 -23.65 -0.80 -26.07
CA ARG A 188 -23.48 -2.01 -25.26
C ARG A 188 -23.27 -1.68 -23.79
N LEU A 189 -22.35 -0.77 -23.48
CA LEU A 189 -22.09 -0.23 -22.14
C LEU A 189 -23.37 0.27 -21.45
N SER A 190 -24.29 0.87 -22.22
CA SER A 190 -25.58 1.38 -21.71
C SER A 190 -26.63 0.29 -21.46
N THR A 191 -26.45 -0.89 -22.06
CA THR A 191 -27.35 -2.06 -21.88
C THR A 191 -26.85 -3.06 -20.85
N THR A 192 -25.56 -3.02 -20.52
CA THR A 192 -24.99 -3.73 -19.37
C THR A 192 -25.38 -3.00 -18.09
N THR A 193 -26.54 -3.35 -17.54
CA THR A 193 -26.74 -3.22 -16.09
C THR A 193 -25.75 -4.19 -15.43
N PRO A 194 -24.89 -3.73 -14.50
CA PRO A 194 -24.08 -4.66 -13.71
C PRO A 194 -25.04 -5.68 -13.12
N THR A 195 -24.74 -6.97 -13.27
CA THR A 195 -25.53 -8.00 -12.63
C THR A 195 -25.55 -7.66 -11.14
N THR A 196 -26.75 -7.47 -10.61
CA THR A 196 -27.04 -7.10 -9.22
C THR A 196 -26.27 -7.98 -8.24
N ASP A 197 -25.99 -9.22 -8.65
CA ASP A 197 -25.24 -10.22 -7.90
C ASP A 197 -23.73 -9.94 -7.83
N ASN A 198 -23.08 -9.44 -8.89
CA ASN A 198 -21.65 -9.13 -8.85
C ASN A 198 -21.38 -7.89 -7.98
N PHE A 199 -22.18 -6.84 -8.15
CA PHE A 199 -22.06 -5.63 -7.32
C PHE A 199 -22.37 -5.91 -5.84
N LYS A 200 -23.34 -6.81 -5.59
CA LYS A 200 -23.65 -7.28 -4.24
C LYS A 200 -22.45 -8.03 -3.64
N GLU A 201 -21.84 -8.96 -4.37
CA GLU A 201 -20.65 -9.68 -3.89
C GLU A 201 -19.45 -8.77 -3.67
N ASP A 202 -19.24 -7.76 -4.51
CA ASP A 202 -18.18 -6.75 -4.34
C ASP A 202 -18.41 -5.91 -3.07
N LEU A 203 -19.65 -5.49 -2.81
CA LEU A 203 -20.01 -4.78 -1.58
C LEU A 203 -19.84 -5.65 -0.34
N ILE A 204 -20.28 -6.91 -0.39
CA ILE A 204 -20.08 -7.88 0.69
C ILE A 204 -18.58 -8.03 0.96
N THR A 205 -17.78 -8.21 -0.09
CA THR A 205 -16.32 -8.36 0.02
C THR A 205 -15.67 -7.11 0.60
N GLY A 206 -16.11 -5.92 0.17
CA GLY A 206 -15.64 -4.64 0.70
C GLY A 206 -15.95 -4.45 2.19
N ILE A 207 -17.16 -4.83 2.64
CA ILE A 207 -17.54 -4.81 4.06
C ILE A 207 -16.63 -5.75 4.86
N LEU A 208 -16.36 -6.96 4.35
CA LEU A 208 -15.56 -7.98 5.03
C LEU A 208 -14.04 -7.72 5.02
N PHE A 209 -13.57 -6.81 4.18
CA PHE A 209 -12.14 -6.49 4.02
C PHE A 209 -11.49 -5.95 5.31
N ASN A 210 -12.22 -5.14 6.07
CA ASN A 210 -11.73 -4.50 7.30
C ASN A 210 -12.07 -5.28 8.58
N ILE A 211 -12.62 -6.49 8.46
CA ILE A 211 -13.11 -7.27 9.59
C ILE A 211 -12.06 -8.32 10.00
N PRO A 212 -11.66 -8.38 11.28
CA PRO A 212 -10.79 -9.42 11.79
C PRO A 212 -11.34 -10.82 11.51
N GLU A 213 -10.46 -11.75 11.14
CA GLU A 213 -10.83 -13.12 10.73
C GLU A 213 -11.63 -13.86 11.80
N SER A 214 -11.37 -13.59 13.09
CA SER A 214 -12.12 -14.14 14.23
C SER A 214 -13.62 -13.79 14.24
N SER A 215 -14.01 -12.74 13.52
CA SER A 215 -15.37 -12.19 13.46
C SER A 215 -15.98 -12.30 12.06
N ARG A 216 -15.16 -12.60 11.04
CA ARG A 216 -15.53 -12.59 9.63
C ARG A 216 -16.66 -13.57 9.34
N ASP A 217 -16.55 -14.83 9.77
CA ASP A 217 -17.58 -15.85 9.49
C ASP A 217 -18.97 -15.47 10.00
N LYS A 218 -19.04 -14.83 11.17
CA LYS A 218 -20.31 -14.39 11.79
C LYS A 218 -20.90 -13.18 11.08
N ILE A 219 -20.04 -12.25 10.66
CA ILE A 219 -20.46 -11.02 9.97
C ILE A 219 -20.82 -11.35 8.51
N GLU A 220 -20.05 -12.18 7.83
CA GLU A 220 -20.29 -12.63 6.46
C GLU A 220 -21.66 -13.28 6.31
N LEU A 221 -22.02 -14.20 7.21
CA LEU A 221 -23.34 -14.83 7.19
C LEU A 221 -24.47 -13.78 7.22
N LYS A 222 -24.36 -12.79 8.12
CA LYS A 222 -25.36 -11.73 8.30
C LYS A 222 -25.40 -10.73 7.16
N VAL A 223 -24.25 -10.40 6.58
CA VAL A 223 -24.15 -9.46 5.46
C VAL A 223 -24.67 -10.13 4.17
N ARG A 224 -24.40 -11.42 3.95
CA ARG A 224 -24.95 -12.18 2.80
C ARG A 224 -26.47 -12.32 2.82
N GLU A 225 -27.08 -12.39 4.01
CA GLU A 225 -28.54 -12.38 4.20
C GLU A 225 -29.20 -11.07 3.72
N ILE A 226 -28.44 -9.97 3.59
CA ILE A 226 -28.97 -8.67 3.15
C ILE A 226 -29.09 -8.68 1.63
N THR A 227 -30.33 -8.56 1.14
CA THR A 227 -30.65 -8.47 -0.29
C THR A 227 -30.69 -7.03 -0.81
N ASP A 228 -30.79 -6.04 0.07
CA ASP A 228 -30.87 -4.63 -0.29
C ASP A 228 -29.46 -4.02 -0.46
N ILE A 229 -29.15 -3.61 -1.69
CA ILE A 229 -27.87 -3.01 -2.07
C ILE A 229 -27.62 -1.67 -1.36
N ASN A 230 -28.66 -0.86 -1.14
CA ASN A 230 -28.49 0.42 -0.47
C ASN A 230 -28.07 0.20 0.98
N LYS A 231 -28.67 -0.80 1.63
CA LYS A 231 -28.29 -1.21 2.98
C LYS A 231 -26.86 -1.73 3.03
N LEU A 232 -26.42 -2.55 2.06
CA LEU A 232 -25.02 -2.98 1.98
C LEU A 232 -24.05 -1.80 1.78
N THR A 233 -24.44 -0.83 0.96
CA THR A 233 -23.65 0.39 0.74
C THR A 233 -23.51 1.19 2.04
N GLU A 234 -24.59 1.35 2.81
CA GLU A 234 -24.53 1.98 4.13
C GLU A 234 -23.62 1.21 5.09
N LEU A 235 -23.73 -0.13 5.13
CA LEU A 235 -22.88 -0.97 5.98
C LEU A 235 -21.39 -0.87 5.64
N SER A 236 -21.04 -0.67 4.37
CA SER A 236 -19.64 -0.55 3.93
C SER A 236 -18.92 0.71 4.45
N GLN A 237 -19.69 1.70 4.93
CA GLN A 237 -19.17 2.97 5.43
C GLN A 237 -19.05 3.00 6.96
N LEU A 238 -19.56 1.99 7.66
CA LEU A 238 -19.52 1.90 9.12
C LEU A 238 -18.19 1.34 9.60
N ASP A 239 -17.75 1.80 10.77
CA ASP A 239 -16.64 1.15 11.47
C ASP A 239 -17.07 -0.20 12.07
N LEU A 240 -16.09 -1.03 12.47
CA LEU A 240 -16.38 -2.38 12.96
C LEU A 240 -17.33 -2.41 14.18
N PRO A 241 -17.18 -1.55 15.21
CA PRO A 241 -18.12 -1.50 16.32
C PRO A 241 -19.55 -1.14 15.91
N GLU A 242 -19.74 -0.15 15.03
CA GLU A 242 -21.06 0.25 14.54
C GLU A 242 -21.68 -0.86 13.67
N LEU A 243 -20.89 -1.48 12.80
CA LEU A 243 -21.31 -2.62 11.98
C LEU A 243 -21.75 -3.80 12.85
N GLN A 244 -21.00 -4.14 13.90
CA GLN A 244 -21.33 -5.22 14.83
C GLN A 244 -22.63 -4.96 15.58
N SER A 245 -22.79 -3.74 16.11
CA SER A 245 -24.02 -3.31 16.78
C SER A 245 -25.25 -3.41 15.86
N LEU A 246 -25.11 -2.93 14.62
CA LEU A 246 -26.21 -2.88 13.65
C LEU A 246 -26.59 -4.26 13.10
N LEU A 247 -25.63 -5.19 13.04
CA LEU A 247 -25.87 -6.59 12.69
C LEU A 247 -26.31 -7.46 13.88
N GLY A 248 -26.42 -6.88 15.09
CA GLY A 248 -26.80 -7.60 16.31
C GLY A 248 -25.75 -8.64 16.72
N ILE A 249 -24.49 -8.41 16.37
CA ILE A 249 -23.36 -9.27 16.71
C ILE A 249 -22.74 -8.67 17.97
N GLU A 250 -22.91 -9.34 19.11
CA GLU A 250 -22.20 -8.96 20.33
C GLU A 250 -20.71 -8.88 20.01
N ALA A 251 -20.11 -7.71 20.30
CA ALA A 251 -18.69 -7.48 20.10
C ALA A 251 -17.93 -8.69 20.63
N PRO A 252 -17.07 -9.34 19.82
CA PRO A 252 -16.26 -10.42 20.35
C PRO A 252 -15.50 -9.82 21.52
N ILE A 253 -15.65 -10.43 22.70
CA ILE A 253 -14.72 -10.22 23.81
C ILE A 253 -13.34 -10.26 23.16
N PRO A 254 -12.53 -9.19 23.22
CA PRO A 254 -11.26 -9.16 22.53
C PRO A 254 -10.50 -10.39 22.97
N LYS A 255 -10.41 -11.37 22.08
CA LYS A 255 -9.65 -12.57 22.36
C LYS A 255 -8.23 -12.05 22.51
N PRO A 256 -7.54 -12.38 23.61
CA PRO A 256 -6.13 -12.03 23.72
C PRO A 256 -5.44 -12.52 22.44
N TYR A 257 -4.60 -11.65 21.87
CA TYR A 257 -3.83 -11.95 20.67
C TYR A 257 -3.21 -13.34 20.77
N ASP A 258 -3.64 -14.26 19.89
CA ASP A 258 -3.16 -15.63 19.84
C ASP A 258 -2.19 -15.75 18.67
N GLU A 259 -0.94 -15.41 18.95
CA GLU A 259 0.19 -15.49 18.01
C GLU A 259 0.29 -16.89 17.36
N GLY A 260 -0.07 -17.94 18.09
CA GLY A 260 -0.08 -19.31 17.55
C GLY A 260 -1.14 -19.51 16.46
N ALA A 261 -2.32 -18.88 16.60
CA ALA A 261 -3.37 -18.97 15.60
C ALA A 261 -2.94 -18.32 14.27
N ASP A 262 -2.30 -17.16 14.33
CA ASP A 262 -1.82 -16.43 13.15
C ASP A 262 -0.70 -17.20 12.44
N ILE A 263 0.25 -17.77 13.18
CA ILE A 263 1.32 -18.58 12.59
C ILE A 263 0.74 -19.84 11.93
N ARG A 264 -0.23 -20.50 12.55
CA ARG A 264 -0.92 -21.67 11.96
C ARG A 264 -1.64 -21.30 10.67
N ALA A 265 -2.33 -20.15 10.63
CA ALA A 265 -2.96 -19.64 9.41
C ALA A 265 -1.91 -19.37 8.32
N GLY A 266 -0.78 -18.75 8.68
CA GLY A 266 0.35 -18.51 7.77
C GLY A 266 0.98 -19.79 7.21
N ILE A 267 1.07 -20.87 8.00
CA ILE A 267 1.54 -22.19 7.51
C ILE A 267 0.50 -22.79 6.54
N LEU A 268 -0.79 -22.75 6.89
CA LEU A 268 -1.86 -23.30 6.06
C LEU A 268 -1.98 -22.61 4.71
N ALA A 269 -1.75 -21.31 4.65
CA ALA A 269 -1.75 -20.54 3.41
C ALA A 269 -0.67 -21.01 2.42
N GLN A 270 0.47 -21.51 2.91
CA GLN A 270 1.59 -22.02 2.09
C GLN A 270 1.35 -23.42 1.52
N LEU A 271 0.29 -24.11 1.94
CA LEU A 271 0.01 -25.49 1.56
C LEU A 271 -1.01 -25.57 0.40
N PRO A 272 -0.83 -26.54 -0.51
CA PRO A 272 -1.85 -26.90 -1.50
C PRO A 272 -3.22 -27.15 -0.83
N PRO A 273 -4.34 -26.75 -1.46
CA PRO A 273 -5.68 -26.89 -0.87
C PRO A 273 -6.02 -28.31 -0.39
N SER A 274 -5.59 -29.33 -1.13
CA SER A 274 -5.77 -30.75 -0.78
C SER A 274 -5.09 -31.16 0.53
N LEU A 275 -4.06 -30.42 0.97
CA LEU A 275 -3.28 -30.72 2.17
C LEU A 275 -3.69 -29.89 3.38
N ARG A 276 -4.41 -28.78 3.17
CA ARG A 276 -4.80 -27.85 4.25
C ARG A 276 -5.63 -28.55 5.32
N GLY A 277 -6.60 -29.37 4.94
CA GLY A 277 -7.42 -30.12 5.90
C GLY A 277 -6.59 -31.07 6.77
N VAL A 278 -5.77 -31.91 6.12
CA VAL A 278 -4.95 -32.93 6.79
C VAL A 278 -3.88 -32.31 7.70
N ILE A 279 -3.28 -31.19 7.28
CA ILE A 279 -2.23 -30.52 8.05
C ILE A 279 -2.81 -29.60 9.14
N SER A 280 -4.00 -29.01 8.94
CA SER A 280 -4.66 -28.15 9.93
C SER A 280 -4.85 -28.85 11.27
N ASP A 281 -5.32 -30.09 11.24
CA ASP A 281 -5.53 -30.87 12.45
C ASP A 281 -4.23 -31.19 13.18
N ARG A 282 -3.13 -31.37 12.44
CA ARG A 282 -1.79 -31.59 13.02
C ARG A 282 -1.19 -30.31 13.59
N LEU A 283 -1.39 -29.17 12.94
CA LEU A 283 -0.92 -27.87 13.40
C LEU A 283 -1.66 -27.42 14.66
N LYS A 284 -2.97 -27.70 14.77
CA LYS A 284 -3.76 -27.42 15.98
C LYS A 284 -3.27 -28.19 17.21
N ALA A 285 -2.63 -29.35 17.02
CA ALA A 285 -2.06 -30.14 18.10
C ALA A 285 -0.68 -29.64 18.57
N ILE A 286 -0.14 -28.59 17.93
CA ILE A 286 1.14 -27.98 18.30
C ILE A 286 0.87 -26.74 19.13
N ASP A 287 1.12 -26.86 20.44
CA ASP A 287 1.06 -25.76 21.40
C ASP A 287 2.39 -24.98 21.49
N ASP A 288 3.48 -25.55 20.97
CA ASP A 288 4.80 -24.93 20.95
C ASP A 288 4.91 -23.91 19.81
N LEU A 289 4.93 -22.63 20.20
CA LEU A 289 5.02 -21.50 19.29
C LEU A 289 6.34 -21.47 18.50
N ASP A 290 7.43 -21.95 19.09
CA ASP A 290 8.73 -22.06 18.39
C ASP A 290 8.69 -23.15 17.31
N GLN A 291 7.97 -24.25 17.56
CA GLN A 291 7.75 -25.30 16.56
C GLN A 291 6.89 -24.78 15.40
N LEU A 292 5.84 -24.01 15.68
CA LEU A 292 5.03 -23.35 14.66
C LEU A 292 5.85 -22.36 13.82
N TYR A 293 6.69 -21.55 14.46
CA TYR A 293 7.60 -20.65 13.74
C TYR A 293 8.59 -21.39 12.84
N ARG A 294 9.08 -22.56 13.25
CA ARG A 294 9.94 -23.39 12.38
C ARG A 294 9.18 -23.91 11.17
N LEU A 295 7.97 -24.41 11.37
CA LEU A 295 7.12 -24.92 10.30
C LEU A 295 6.76 -23.84 9.29
N SER A 296 6.55 -22.59 9.71
CA SER A 296 6.21 -21.48 8.81
C SER A 296 7.33 -21.06 7.86
N GLN A 297 8.57 -21.50 8.11
CA GLN A 297 9.75 -21.24 7.27
C GLN A 297 10.13 -22.44 6.38
N MET A 298 9.40 -23.55 6.49
CA MET A 298 9.66 -24.79 5.74
C MET A 298 8.80 -24.84 4.47
N ASN A 299 9.29 -25.50 3.43
CA ASN A 299 8.44 -25.80 2.28
C ASN A 299 7.41 -26.89 2.63
N TYR A 300 6.35 -27.04 1.83
CA TYR A 300 5.26 -27.96 2.14
C TYR A 300 5.70 -29.43 2.28
N VAL A 301 6.73 -29.86 1.53
CA VAL A 301 7.28 -31.23 1.62
C VAL A 301 7.96 -31.45 2.98
N GLN A 302 8.73 -30.46 3.43
CA GLN A 302 9.38 -30.47 4.75
C GLN A 302 8.36 -30.40 5.88
N ILE A 303 7.29 -29.62 5.73
CA ILE A 303 6.17 -29.56 6.69
C ILE A 303 5.52 -30.95 6.80
N GLN A 304 5.22 -31.60 5.68
CA GLN A 304 4.64 -32.96 5.67
C GLN A 304 5.54 -33.97 6.40
N GLN A 305 6.84 -33.98 6.09
CA GLN A 305 7.80 -34.88 6.73
C GLN A 305 7.91 -34.61 8.24
N THR A 306 7.97 -33.35 8.63
CA THR A 306 8.08 -32.93 10.05
C THR A 306 6.83 -33.28 10.84
N LEU A 307 5.66 -33.23 10.21
CA LEU A 307 4.38 -33.61 10.80
C LEU A 307 4.09 -35.13 10.71
N GLY A 308 5.06 -35.93 10.24
CA GLY A 308 4.92 -37.38 10.12
C GLY A 308 3.89 -37.84 9.09
N LEU A 309 3.57 -36.99 8.11
CA LEU A 309 2.68 -37.35 7.01
C LEU A 309 3.47 -38.12 5.95
N ALA A 310 2.91 -39.22 5.47
CA ALA A 310 3.52 -39.99 4.38
C ALA A 310 3.68 -39.08 3.15
N PRO A 311 4.85 -39.08 2.48
CA PRO A 311 5.05 -38.28 1.28
C PRO A 311 4.05 -38.74 0.22
N GLN A 312 3.07 -37.88 -0.11
CA GLN A 312 2.17 -38.18 -1.20
C GLN A 312 2.98 -38.21 -2.50
N SER A 313 2.83 -39.29 -3.27
CA SER A 313 3.61 -39.47 -4.49
C SER A 313 3.40 -38.28 -5.42
N VAL A 314 4.51 -37.70 -5.89
CA VAL A 314 4.65 -36.48 -6.72
C VAL A 314 3.85 -36.50 -8.05
N ARG A 315 3.06 -37.53 -8.33
CA ARG A 315 2.29 -37.69 -9.58
C ARG A 315 1.05 -36.80 -9.72
N GLU A 316 0.63 -36.11 -8.66
CA GLU A 316 -0.55 -35.23 -8.69
C GLU A 316 -0.23 -33.76 -8.42
N VAL A 317 1.05 -33.37 -8.42
CA VAL A 317 1.45 -31.97 -8.24
C VAL A 317 1.54 -31.29 -9.61
N PRO A 318 0.70 -30.28 -9.92
CA PRO A 318 0.83 -29.48 -11.14
C PRO A 318 2.26 -28.92 -11.26
N ALA A 319 2.81 -28.89 -12.47
CA ALA A 319 4.21 -28.56 -12.73
C ALA A 319 4.65 -27.18 -12.19
N GLU A 320 3.69 -26.29 -11.95
CA GLU A 320 3.87 -24.95 -11.37
C GLU A 320 4.38 -24.95 -9.91
N PHE A 321 4.29 -26.09 -9.20
CA PHE A 321 4.79 -26.23 -7.81
C PHE A 321 6.06 -27.10 -7.69
N ALA A 322 6.63 -27.54 -8.82
CA ALA A 322 7.89 -28.28 -8.84
C ALA A 322 9.09 -27.31 -8.81
N ASN A 323 10.08 -27.59 -7.97
CA ASN A 323 11.27 -26.75 -7.83
C ASN A 323 12.11 -26.79 -9.13
N PRO A 324 12.43 -25.64 -9.77
CA PRO A 324 13.20 -25.60 -11.01
C PRO A 324 14.68 -26.00 -10.85
N VAL A 325 15.16 -26.17 -9.62
CA VAL A 325 16.53 -26.64 -9.33
C VAL A 325 16.66 -28.16 -9.52
N ASP A 326 15.56 -28.92 -9.37
CA ASP A 326 15.57 -30.39 -9.51
C ASP A 326 15.35 -30.86 -10.96
N THR A 327 14.82 -30.01 -11.85
CA THR A 327 14.66 -30.32 -13.27
C THR A 327 15.95 -30.13 -14.08
N ALA A 328 16.89 -29.30 -13.61
CA ALA A 328 18.17 -29.09 -14.29
C ALA A 328 19.21 -30.23 -14.05
N SER A 329 19.03 -31.04 -13.00
CA SER A 329 20.01 -32.08 -12.62
C SER A 329 19.66 -33.49 -13.13
N ARG A 330 18.60 -33.65 -13.93
CA ARG A 330 18.12 -34.97 -14.41
C ARG A 330 18.47 -35.33 -15.86
N SER A 331 19.33 -34.54 -16.50
CA SER A 331 19.80 -34.80 -17.88
C SER A 331 21.32 -34.99 -17.95
N SER A 332 21.87 -35.90 -17.14
CA SER A 332 23.12 -36.60 -17.48
C SER A 332 23.28 -37.80 -16.56
N ASP A 333 23.75 -38.90 -17.13
CA ASP A 333 24.36 -40.06 -16.46
C ASP A 333 23.51 -41.31 -16.39
N ASN A 334 23.52 -41.99 -17.53
CA ASN A 334 23.21 -43.40 -17.69
C ASN A 334 24.55 -44.17 -17.76
N ARG A 335 24.99 -44.84 -16.68
CA ARG A 335 26.02 -45.91 -16.75
C ARG A 335 26.03 -46.82 -15.51
N THR A 336 25.40 -47.98 -15.70
CA THR A 336 25.77 -49.36 -15.36
C THR A 336 26.94 -49.66 -14.38
N THR A 337 26.59 -50.27 -13.22
CA THR A 337 27.24 -51.40 -12.46
C THR A 337 28.58 -51.24 -11.69
N PRO A 338 28.95 -52.14 -10.74
CA PRO A 338 28.20 -52.93 -9.73
C PRO A 338 28.83 -52.94 -8.29
N SER A 339 28.23 -53.75 -7.41
CA SER A 339 28.28 -53.92 -5.94
C SER A 339 29.60 -54.23 -5.17
N THR A 340 29.46 -54.16 -3.83
CA THR A 340 30.07 -54.96 -2.70
C THR A 340 31.27 -54.36 -1.91
N PRO A 341 31.52 -54.74 -0.63
CA PRO A 341 30.72 -54.70 0.61
C PRO A 341 31.33 -53.82 1.74
N SER A 342 30.52 -53.53 2.76
CA SER A 342 30.94 -52.96 4.07
C SER A 342 31.93 -53.84 4.85
N PRO A 343 32.69 -53.22 5.78
CA PRO A 343 32.73 -53.76 7.14
C PRO A 343 32.51 -52.70 8.24
N SER A 344 31.59 -53.05 9.15
CA SER A 344 31.52 -52.90 10.62
C SER A 344 32.05 -51.68 11.41
N PRO A 345 31.48 -51.47 12.62
CA PRO A 345 31.34 -50.17 13.27
C PRO A 345 32.35 -49.94 14.41
N GLU A 346 32.75 -48.69 14.62
CA GLU A 346 33.40 -48.23 15.86
C GLU A 346 33.07 -46.73 16.11
N PRO A 347 33.21 -46.24 17.35
CA PRO A 347 32.17 -45.48 18.03
C PRO A 347 32.33 -43.96 17.87
N THR A 348 31.21 -43.26 17.80
CA THR A 348 31.12 -41.81 17.88
C THR A 348 31.22 -41.32 19.32
N PRO A 349 32.13 -40.36 19.61
CA PRO A 349 31.86 -39.30 20.56
C PRO A 349 32.09 -37.96 19.86
N ASN A 350 31.06 -37.47 19.19
CA ASN A 350 30.92 -36.04 18.89
C ASN A 350 29.47 -35.83 18.47
N GLU A 351 28.61 -35.61 19.48
CA GLU A 351 27.32 -34.97 19.30
C GLU A 351 27.58 -33.64 18.57
N ARG A 352 27.37 -33.65 17.25
CA ARG A 352 27.18 -32.40 16.52
C ARG A 352 25.97 -31.74 17.16
N PRO A 353 26.05 -30.48 17.60
CA PRO A 353 24.90 -29.81 18.18
C PRO A 353 23.74 -29.88 17.18
N PRO A 354 22.50 -30.07 17.66
CA PRO A 354 21.35 -30.21 16.78
C PRO A 354 21.31 -29.03 15.80
N GLN A 355 21.06 -29.29 14.52
CA GLN A 355 21.11 -28.28 13.45
C GLN A 355 20.28 -27.02 13.75
N SER A 356 19.27 -27.12 14.62
CA SER A 356 18.47 -26.01 15.13
C SER A 356 19.28 -24.97 15.91
N THR A 357 20.24 -25.38 16.76
CA THR A 357 21.04 -24.46 17.56
C THR A 357 22.02 -23.69 16.70
N ARG A 358 22.54 -24.32 15.63
CA ARG A 358 23.43 -23.67 14.66
C ARG A 358 22.69 -22.63 13.81
N LEU A 359 21.45 -22.91 13.40
CA LEU A 359 20.62 -21.95 12.66
C LEU A 359 20.18 -20.78 13.54
N GLN A 360 19.78 -21.03 14.80
CA GLN A 360 19.43 -19.98 15.76
C GLN A 360 20.63 -19.06 16.04
N ALA A 361 21.81 -19.63 16.30
CA ALA A 361 23.03 -18.84 16.49
C ALA A 361 23.36 -17.99 15.24
N GLN A 362 23.17 -18.53 14.03
CA GLN A 362 23.34 -17.77 12.79
C GLN A 362 22.32 -16.64 12.63
N LEU A 363 21.05 -16.85 12.97
CA LEU A 363 20.01 -15.82 12.90
C LEU A 363 20.23 -14.71 13.94
N GLN A 364 20.62 -15.08 15.16
CA GLN A 364 20.94 -14.12 16.22
C GLN A 364 22.18 -13.30 15.84
N GLN A 365 23.22 -13.95 15.34
CA GLN A 365 24.41 -13.27 14.80
C GLN A 365 24.04 -12.33 13.64
N ARG A 366 23.10 -12.70 12.76
CA ARG A 366 22.60 -11.82 11.68
C ARG A 366 21.84 -10.61 12.23
N ARG A 367 21.00 -10.78 13.26
CA ARG A 367 20.28 -9.67 13.91
C ARG A 367 21.24 -8.70 14.60
N GLU A 368 22.23 -9.22 15.31
CA GLU A 368 23.27 -8.41 15.96
C GLU A 368 24.13 -7.65 14.94
N LYS A 369 24.54 -8.32 13.85
CA LYS A 369 25.24 -7.70 12.72
C LYS A 369 24.39 -6.60 12.08
N ASN A 370 23.09 -6.82 11.91
CA ASN A 370 22.18 -5.82 11.36
C ASN A 370 22.10 -4.58 12.28
N LYS A 371 21.91 -4.79 13.58
CA LYS A 371 21.89 -3.72 14.58
C LYS A 371 23.18 -2.90 14.55
N SER A 372 24.33 -3.56 14.48
CA SER A 372 25.63 -2.88 14.34
C SER A 372 25.74 -2.07 13.04
N ASN A 373 25.32 -2.64 11.91
CA ASN A 373 25.35 -1.98 10.62
C ASN A 373 24.44 -0.75 10.58
N VAL A 374 23.23 -0.83 11.12
CA VAL A 374 22.32 0.31 11.21
C VAL A 374 22.91 1.42 12.09
N GLN A 375 23.54 1.09 13.21
CA GLN A 375 24.24 2.09 14.04
C GLN A 375 25.37 2.81 13.27
N ILE A 376 26.06 2.10 12.36
CA ILE A 376 27.05 2.72 11.48
C ILE A 376 26.37 3.70 10.52
N ILE A 377 25.26 3.30 9.89
CA ILE A 377 24.47 4.19 9.01
C ILE A 377 24.02 5.44 9.79
N GLN A 378 23.48 5.25 10.99
CA GLN A 378 23.04 6.34 11.87
C GLN A 378 24.18 7.34 12.11
N LYS A 379 25.36 6.87 12.55
CA LYS A 379 26.52 7.74 12.80
C LYS A 379 26.97 8.49 11.54
N LEU A 380 26.91 7.85 10.37
CA LEU A 380 27.23 8.50 9.09
C LEU A 380 26.21 9.60 8.76
N ALA A 381 24.92 9.32 8.94
CA ALA A 381 23.85 10.27 8.68
C ALA A 381 23.89 11.45 9.66
N GLU A 382 24.05 11.21 10.96
CA GLU A 382 24.25 12.24 11.98
C GLU A 382 25.41 13.18 11.64
N LYS A 383 26.55 12.62 11.20
CA LYS A 383 27.71 13.41 10.76
C LYS A 383 27.39 14.30 9.55
N ILE A 384 26.63 13.78 8.58
CA ILE A 384 26.35 14.47 7.32
C ILE A 384 25.27 15.56 7.49
N TRP A 385 24.22 15.27 8.26
CA TRP A 385 23.18 16.24 8.60
C TRP A 385 23.61 17.18 9.73
N LYS A 386 24.69 16.88 10.46
CA LYS A 386 25.15 17.63 11.65
C LYS A 386 24.08 17.68 12.75
N VAL A 387 23.32 16.60 12.87
CA VAL A 387 22.23 16.43 13.84
C VAL A 387 22.63 15.27 14.76
N LYS A 388 22.38 15.41 16.05
CA LYS A 388 22.51 14.31 17.01
C LYS A 388 21.11 13.82 17.37
N ILE A 389 20.89 12.52 17.29
CA ILE A 389 19.69 11.90 17.83
C ILE A 389 19.92 11.74 19.33
N SER A 390 19.19 12.50 20.14
CA SER A 390 19.20 12.37 21.60
C SER A 390 18.00 11.57 22.06
N GLU A 391 18.20 10.62 22.97
CA GLU A 391 17.13 9.88 23.65
C GLU A 391 16.40 10.84 24.60
N GLY A 392 15.27 11.44 24.16
CA GLY A 392 14.45 12.37 24.94
C GLY A 392 13.28 12.97 24.14
N GLU A 393 12.22 13.39 24.83
CA GLU A 393 10.89 13.76 24.27
C GLU A 393 10.84 15.03 23.41
N SER A 394 11.92 15.82 23.35
CA SER A 394 11.98 17.04 22.51
C SER A 394 13.16 17.00 21.54
N GLN A 395 13.02 16.16 20.53
CA GLN A 395 13.94 16.17 19.39
C GLN A 395 13.60 17.33 18.44
N LYS A 396 14.64 17.94 17.85
CA LYS A 396 14.44 18.86 16.71
C LYS A 396 13.76 18.08 15.57
N PRO A 397 12.91 18.71 14.76
CA PRO A 397 12.18 18.02 13.69
C PRO A 397 13.09 17.25 12.72
N GLU A 398 14.27 17.78 12.42
CA GLU A 398 15.27 17.10 11.58
C GLU A 398 15.85 15.82 12.23
N ALA A 399 15.95 15.78 13.57
CA ALA A 399 16.40 14.60 14.30
C ALA A 399 15.33 13.52 14.34
N ALA A 400 14.06 13.92 14.52
CA ALA A 400 12.91 13.02 14.48
C ALA A 400 12.74 12.37 13.09
N GLU A 401 12.83 13.16 12.01
CA GLU A 401 12.78 12.63 10.64
C GLU A 401 13.94 11.65 10.38
N LEU A 402 15.14 11.94 10.89
CA LEU A 402 16.28 11.04 10.73
C LEU A 402 16.09 9.75 11.53
N LEU A 403 15.54 9.82 12.74
CA LEU A 403 15.23 8.65 13.56
C LEU A 403 14.23 7.74 12.86
N GLU A 404 13.14 8.29 12.33
CA GLU A 404 12.13 7.53 11.57
C GLU A 404 12.77 6.79 10.37
N LYS A 405 13.64 7.48 9.61
CA LYS A 405 14.37 6.87 8.48
C LYS A 405 15.27 5.72 8.93
N ILE A 406 15.92 5.86 10.09
CA ILE A 406 16.76 4.80 10.65
C ILE A 406 15.91 3.62 11.11
N GLU A 407 14.76 3.83 11.74
CA GLU A 407 13.81 2.78 12.12
C GLU A 407 13.28 2.00 10.91
N ILE A 408 13.06 2.67 9.77
CA ILE A 408 12.72 1.99 8.50
C ILE A 408 13.88 1.06 8.08
N LEU A 409 15.12 1.53 8.12
CA LEU A 409 16.27 0.69 7.73
C LEU A 409 16.54 -0.47 8.72
N GLN A 410 16.10 -0.37 9.98
CA GLN A 410 16.18 -1.49 10.94
C GLN A 410 15.30 -2.68 10.53
N ARG A 411 14.20 -2.42 9.83
CA ARG A 411 13.29 -3.45 9.29
C ARG A 411 13.80 -4.09 7.99
N ALA A 412 14.79 -3.47 7.34
CA ALA A 412 15.36 -4.00 6.10
C ALA A 412 16.18 -5.28 6.35
N HIS A 413 16.25 -6.13 5.31
CA HIS A 413 16.99 -7.39 5.37
C HIS A 413 18.48 -7.16 5.69
N PRO A 414 19.11 -7.94 6.61
CA PRO A 414 20.49 -7.69 7.06
C PRO A 414 21.53 -7.60 5.94
N GLU A 415 21.43 -8.43 4.91
CA GLU A 415 22.35 -8.42 3.77
C GLU A 415 22.21 -7.14 2.93
N ARG A 416 21.00 -6.58 2.87
CA ARG A 416 20.76 -5.31 2.18
C ARG A 416 21.37 -4.16 2.97
N VAL A 417 21.16 -4.13 4.29
CA VAL A 417 21.76 -3.12 5.17
C VAL A 417 23.28 -3.14 5.10
N GLU A 418 23.91 -4.31 5.03
CA GLU A 418 25.36 -4.43 4.82
C GLU A 418 25.82 -3.77 3.51
N LYS A 419 25.13 -4.04 2.39
CA LYS A 419 25.41 -3.40 1.10
C LYS A 419 25.20 -1.88 1.15
N ILE A 420 24.16 -1.43 1.85
CA ILE A 420 23.88 -0.01 2.08
C ILE A 420 25.05 0.63 2.83
N VAL A 421 25.50 0.05 3.94
CA VAL A 421 26.64 0.53 4.73
C VAL A 421 27.87 0.70 3.85
N ASP A 422 28.22 -0.34 3.10
CA ASP A 422 29.41 -0.33 2.24
C ASP A 422 29.35 0.76 1.18
N HIS A 423 28.16 0.99 0.61
CA HIS A 423 28.00 2.01 -0.40
C HIS A 423 28.00 3.43 0.21
N LEU A 424 27.30 3.64 1.31
CA LEU A 424 27.26 4.92 2.01
C LEU A 424 28.64 5.32 2.54
N LYS A 425 29.45 4.38 3.07
CA LYS A 425 30.83 4.64 3.49
C LYS A 425 31.73 5.13 2.36
N ARG A 426 31.52 4.62 1.14
CA ARG A 426 32.30 5.01 -0.05
C ARG A 426 31.82 6.33 -0.67
N THR A 427 30.69 6.86 -0.22
CA THR A 427 30.09 8.07 -0.77
C THR A 427 30.60 9.31 -0.04
N ASN A 428 31.58 10.00 -0.62
CA ASN A 428 32.17 11.20 -0.03
C ASN A 428 31.33 12.46 -0.27
N ASP A 429 30.61 12.54 -1.40
CA ASP A 429 29.78 13.70 -1.72
C ASP A 429 28.53 13.73 -0.83
N LYS A 430 28.35 14.85 -0.13
CA LYS A 430 27.24 15.03 0.82
C LYS A 430 25.89 14.91 0.14
N ASN A 431 25.71 15.52 -1.03
CA ASN A 431 24.41 15.52 -1.72
C ASN A 431 24.07 14.14 -2.26
N ARG A 432 25.07 13.42 -2.78
CA ARG A 432 24.98 12.03 -3.20
C ARG A 432 24.61 11.13 -2.04
N PHE A 433 25.26 11.30 -0.89
CA PHE A 433 24.94 10.52 0.30
C PHE A 433 23.49 10.72 0.68
N LYS A 434 23.02 11.97 0.77
CA LYS A 434 21.63 12.27 1.13
C LYS A 434 20.65 11.59 0.17
N ALA A 435 20.89 11.74 -1.13
CA ALA A 435 20.04 11.16 -2.15
C ALA A 435 20.01 9.61 -2.08
N LEU A 436 21.16 8.96 -1.89
CA LEU A 436 21.24 7.51 -1.75
C LEU A 436 20.57 7.03 -0.45
N PHE A 437 20.80 7.71 0.66
CA PHE A 437 20.19 7.38 1.95
C PHE A 437 18.66 7.44 1.86
N ASP A 438 18.11 8.55 1.36
CA ASP A 438 16.68 8.69 1.15
C ASP A 438 16.14 7.62 0.20
N TRP A 439 16.87 7.30 -0.87
CA TRP A 439 16.48 6.22 -1.79
C TRP A 439 16.36 4.87 -1.08
N TYR A 440 17.34 4.48 -0.25
CA TYR A 440 17.29 3.19 0.45
C TYR A 440 16.10 3.07 1.39
N VAL A 441 15.72 4.18 2.03
CA VAL A 441 14.51 4.24 2.86
C VAL A 441 13.26 4.06 1.99
N PHE A 442 13.12 4.84 0.91
CA PHE A 442 11.92 4.81 0.07
C PHE A 442 11.76 3.49 -0.67
N SER A 443 12.86 2.95 -1.21
CA SER A 443 12.85 1.66 -1.88
C SER A 443 12.50 0.51 -0.95
N HIS A 444 12.89 0.56 0.34
CA HIS A 444 12.41 -0.42 1.30
C HIS A 444 10.89 -0.34 1.52
N ARG A 445 10.35 0.88 1.66
CA ARG A 445 8.90 1.09 1.77
C ARG A 445 8.13 0.65 0.52
N ILE A 446 8.67 0.93 -0.66
CA ILE A 446 8.09 0.48 -1.93
C ILE A 446 8.05 -1.04 -1.97
N GLU A 447 9.13 -1.73 -1.57
CA GLU A 447 9.13 -3.19 -1.50
C GLU A 447 8.14 -3.75 -0.47
N GLU A 448 7.99 -3.12 0.70
CA GLU A 448 6.96 -3.52 1.69
C GLU A 448 5.57 -3.49 1.04
N ILE A 449 5.27 -2.46 0.24
CA ILE A 449 4.01 -2.33 -0.48
C ILE A 449 3.89 -3.36 -1.61
N GLU A 450 4.92 -3.51 -2.46
CA GLU A 450 4.93 -4.50 -3.55
C GLU A 450 4.73 -5.92 -3.01
N THR A 451 5.43 -6.28 -1.93
CA THR A 451 5.30 -7.59 -1.27
C THR A 451 3.89 -7.80 -0.72
N TYR A 452 3.29 -6.77 -0.12
CA TYR A 452 1.93 -6.86 0.40
C TYR A 452 0.89 -7.03 -0.72
N VAL A 453 1.06 -6.30 -1.83
CA VAL A 453 0.20 -6.43 -3.02
C VAL A 453 0.35 -7.80 -3.68
N GLU A 454 1.57 -8.29 -3.86
CA GLU A 454 1.83 -9.62 -4.41
C GLU A 454 1.27 -10.72 -3.49
N HIS A 455 1.40 -10.56 -2.17
CA HIS A 455 0.82 -11.48 -1.20
C HIS A 455 -0.71 -11.51 -1.29
N TRP A 456 -1.35 -10.35 -1.42
CA TRP A 456 -2.79 -10.24 -1.59
C TRP A 456 -3.26 -10.83 -2.92
N GLN A 457 -2.60 -10.51 -4.04
CA GLN A 457 -2.92 -11.06 -5.36
C GLN A 457 -2.76 -12.59 -5.38
N GLY A 458 -1.71 -13.12 -4.75
CA GLY A 458 -1.50 -14.56 -4.61
C GLY A 458 -2.55 -15.25 -3.74
N GLN A 459 -3.03 -14.59 -2.68
CA GLN A 459 -4.14 -15.10 -1.86
C GLN A 459 -5.47 -15.13 -2.63
N VAL A 460 -5.78 -14.06 -3.38
CA VAL A 460 -7.02 -13.95 -4.17
C VAL A 460 -7.03 -14.94 -5.34
N GLN A 461 -5.89 -15.16 -6.01
CA GLN A 461 -5.79 -16.07 -7.14
C GLN A 461 -5.62 -17.53 -6.73
N GLY A 462 -5.55 -17.84 -5.43
CA GLY A 462 -5.37 -19.22 -4.94
C GLY A 462 -4.02 -19.85 -5.33
N ILE A 463 -3.08 -19.06 -5.83
CA ILE A 463 -1.73 -19.48 -6.21
C ILE A 463 -0.91 -19.58 -4.92
N GLY A 464 -1.05 -20.72 -4.24
CA GLY A 464 -0.33 -21.05 -3.03
C GLY A 464 1.17 -21.18 -3.29
N GLY A 465 1.93 -20.13 -3.01
CA GLY A 465 3.39 -20.20 -3.03
C GLY A 465 4.06 -18.89 -3.40
N PHE A 466 3.89 -17.84 -2.59
CA PHE A 466 4.76 -16.68 -2.74
C PHE A 466 5.94 -16.81 -1.79
N ARG A 467 7.12 -16.83 -2.40
CA ARG A 467 8.41 -16.74 -1.72
C ARG A 467 8.31 -15.59 -0.73
N ALA A 468 8.71 -15.82 0.53
CA ALA A 468 9.26 -14.74 1.34
C ALA A 468 10.45 -14.18 0.56
N ALA A 469 10.19 -13.25 -0.37
CA ALA A 469 11.20 -12.63 -1.18
C ALA A 469 12.14 -11.98 -0.18
N ILE A 470 13.39 -12.44 -0.17
CA ILE A 470 14.44 -11.79 0.60
C ILE A 470 14.43 -10.35 0.09
N ASN A 471 13.97 -9.40 0.92
CA ASN A 471 13.80 -7.97 0.62
C ASN A 471 15.15 -7.34 0.27
N VAL A 472 15.64 -7.62 -0.93
CA VAL A 472 16.82 -7.04 -1.54
C VAL A 472 16.32 -6.24 -2.73
N SER A 473 16.21 -4.93 -2.55
CA SER A 473 15.69 -4.06 -3.60
C SER A 473 16.42 -4.29 -4.91
N ARG A 474 15.65 -4.79 -5.87
CA ARG A 474 16.05 -4.99 -7.28
C ARG A 474 16.56 -3.69 -7.91
N PHE A 475 16.25 -2.55 -7.31
CA PHE A 475 16.58 -1.23 -7.80
C PHE A 475 17.84 -0.61 -7.18
N ASP A 476 18.30 -1.09 -6.01
CA ASP A 476 19.50 -0.56 -5.36
C ASP A 476 20.75 -0.58 -6.27
N PRO A 477 21.01 -1.65 -7.06
CA PRO A 477 22.13 -1.67 -8.00
C PRO A 477 22.00 -0.62 -9.11
N ILE A 478 20.78 -0.34 -9.58
CA ILE A 478 20.52 0.60 -10.69
C ILE A 478 20.78 2.02 -10.21
N VAL A 479 20.17 2.39 -9.08
CA VAL A 479 20.26 3.75 -8.53
C VAL A 479 21.69 4.13 -8.17
N ARG A 480 22.53 3.15 -7.81
CA ARG A 480 23.96 3.36 -7.57
C ARG A 480 24.69 4.04 -8.74
N HIS A 481 24.27 3.79 -9.97
CA HIS A 481 24.92 4.32 -11.18
C HIS A 481 24.27 5.60 -11.73
N LEU A 482 23.09 5.98 -11.23
CA LEU A 482 22.39 7.18 -11.70
C LEU A 482 23.06 8.47 -11.18
N PRO A 483 22.98 9.61 -11.88
CA PRO A 483 23.40 10.92 -11.38
C PRO A 483 22.65 11.36 -10.13
N THR A 484 23.28 12.14 -9.23
CA THR A 484 22.64 12.61 -7.98
C THR A 484 21.31 13.35 -8.21
N LYS A 485 21.24 14.22 -9.23
CA LYS A 485 20.01 14.95 -9.57
C LYS A 485 18.87 14.01 -9.94
N GLU A 486 19.19 12.93 -10.63
CA GLU A 486 18.20 11.93 -11.04
C GLU A 486 17.66 11.16 -9.83
N ILE A 487 18.55 10.73 -8.91
CA ILE A 487 18.12 10.12 -7.64
C ILE A 487 17.22 11.06 -6.84
N GLN A 488 17.58 12.35 -6.73
CA GLN A 488 16.76 13.32 -6.01
C GLN A 488 15.37 13.47 -6.65
N SER A 489 15.29 13.46 -7.97
CA SER A 489 14.00 13.50 -8.68
C SER A 489 13.17 12.24 -8.40
N ILE A 490 13.79 11.06 -8.46
CA ILE A 490 13.15 9.78 -8.14
C ILE A 490 12.67 9.78 -6.68
N ASN A 491 13.50 10.23 -5.73
CA ASN A 491 13.12 10.32 -4.32
C ASN A 491 11.94 11.25 -4.09
N SER A 492 11.89 12.38 -4.81
CA SER A 492 10.75 13.30 -4.72
C SER A 492 9.46 12.65 -5.23
N GLN A 493 9.54 11.88 -6.32
CA GLN A 493 8.40 11.12 -6.84
C GLN A 493 8.00 10.01 -5.87
N ALA A 494 8.95 9.21 -5.38
CA ALA A 494 8.72 8.13 -4.43
C ALA A 494 8.07 8.63 -3.15
N LYS A 495 8.53 9.75 -2.60
CA LYS A 495 7.92 10.38 -1.42
C LYS A 495 6.44 10.73 -1.67
N LYS A 496 6.15 11.42 -2.78
CA LYS A 496 4.76 11.79 -3.13
C LYS A 496 3.88 10.57 -3.36
N ALA A 497 4.42 9.54 -4.01
CA ALA A 497 3.73 8.30 -4.27
C ALA A 497 3.37 7.60 -2.95
N LEU A 498 4.33 7.49 -2.03
CA LEU A 498 4.11 6.91 -0.70
C LEU A 498 3.08 7.71 0.12
N GLU A 499 3.15 9.05 0.11
CA GLU A 499 2.13 9.89 0.77
C GLU A 499 0.72 9.64 0.22
N ARG A 500 0.58 9.46 -1.11
CA ARG A 500 -0.70 9.13 -1.74
C ARG A 500 -1.20 7.74 -1.40
N VAL A 501 -0.31 6.73 -1.34
CA VAL A 501 -0.67 5.35 -0.97
C VAL A 501 -1.24 5.25 0.44
N HIS A 502 -0.87 6.16 1.34
CA HIS A 502 -1.42 6.24 2.70
C HIS A 502 -2.64 7.17 2.83
N SER A 503 -3.15 7.72 1.73
CA SER A 503 -4.36 8.55 1.75
C SER A 503 -5.59 7.74 2.15
N SER A 504 -6.59 8.35 2.77
CA SER A 504 -7.89 7.71 3.01
C SER A 504 -8.76 7.62 1.74
N ASP A 505 -8.46 8.42 0.72
CA ASP A 505 -9.18 8.42 -0.56
C ASP A 505 -8.65 7.31 -1.48
N LEU A 506 -9.54 6.40 -1.90
CA LEU A 506 -9.19 5.25 -2.74
C LEU A 506 -8.59 5.65 -4.09
N ASN A 507 -9.07 6.73 -4.71
CA ASN A 507 -8.56 7.20 -6.01
C ASN A 507 -7.16 7.77 -5.86
N VAL A 508 -6.92 8.50 -4.76
CA VAL A 508 -5.59 9.04 -4.44
C VAL A 508 -4.62 7.90 -4.16
N ARG A 509 -5.04 6.88 -3.41
CA ARG A 509 -4.25 5.67 -3.18
C ARG A 509 -3.88 4.95 -4.47
N ALA A 510 -4.85 4.73 -5.35
CA ALA A 510 -4.63 4.08 -6.64
C ALA A 510 -3.61 4.85 -7.49
N SER A 511 -3.71 6.18 -7.55
CA SER A 511 -2.69 7.02 -8.20
C SER A 511 -1.31 6.86 -7.56
N GLY A 512 -1.23 6.76 -6.23
CA GLY A 512 0.04 6.51 -5.55
C GLY A 512 0.69 5.18 -5.92
N VAL A 513 -0.10 4.12 -6.07
CA VAL A 513 0.38 2.81 -6.54
C VAL A 513 0.88 2.90 -7.99
N GLU A 514 0.17 3.63 -8.83
CA GLU A 514 0.57 3.82 -10.23
C GLU A 514 1.88 4.60 -10.35
N ASP A 515 2.05 5.66 -9.55
CA ASP A 515 3.32 6.39 -9.46
C ASP A 515 4.49 5.46 -9.06
N ILE A 516 4.28 4.54 -8.11
CA ILE A 516 5.28 3.54 -7.73
C ILE A 516 5.64 2.65 -8.93
N LYS A 517 4.64 2.15 -9.67
CA LYS A 517 4.89 1.35 -10.88
C LYS A 517 5.67 2.12 -11.92
N GLN A 518 5.37 3.41 -12.13
CA GLN A 518 6.11 4.26 -13.06
C GLN A 518 7.58 4.42 -12.65
N ILE A 519 7.86 4.63 -11.36
CA ILE A 519 9.22 4.67 -10.82
C ILE A 519 9.94 3.34 -11.06
N SER A 520 9.28 2.23 -10.74
CA SER A 520 9.80 0.88 -10.97
C SER A 520 10.13 0.65 -12.45
N ASN A 521 9.21 0.98 -13.36
CA ASN A 521 9.40 0.87 -14.81
C ASN A 521 10.54 1.75 -15.33
N TYR A 522 10.63 2.99 -14.84
CA TYR A 522 11.73 3.89 -15.17
C TYR A 522 13.09 3.28 -14.80
N LEU A 523 13.20 2.75 -13.58
CA LEU A 523 14.42 2.13 -13.09
C LEU A 523 14.76 0.87 -13.87
N LEU A 524 13.77 0.01 -14.18
CA LEU A 524 13.99 -1.17 -15.02
C LEU A 524 14.49 -0.82 -16.42
N ARG A 525 14.01 0.29 -17.02
CA ARG A 525 14.53 0.78 -18.31
C ARG A 525 15.98 1.24 -18.22
N LYS A 526 16.41 1.78 -17.07
CA LYS A 526 17.81 2.17 -16.83
C LYS A 526 18.75 0.99 -16.56
N ALA A 527 18.21 -0.20 -16.32
CA ALA A 527 18.98 -1.41 -16.09
C ALA A 527 19.38 -2.13 -17.40
N ARG A 528 18.72 -1.79 -18.51
CA ARG A 528 19.01 -2.28 -19.87
C ARG A 528 20.04 -1.37 -20.52
#